data_AF-A0A0F5QFZ6-F1
#
_entry.id   AF-A0A0F5QFZ6-F1
#
_cell.length_a   1.000
_cell.length_b   1.000
_cell.length_c   1.000
_cell.angle_alpha   90.00
_cell.angle_beta   90.00
_cell.angle_gamma   90.00
#
_symmetry.space_group_name_H-M   'P 1'
#
loop_
_entity.id
_entity.type
_entity.pdbx_description
1 polymer ?
#
loop_
_entity_poly.entity_id
_entity_poly.type
_entity_poly.pdbx_seq_one_letter_code
_entity_poly.pdbx_strand_id
1 'polypeptide(L)'
;MTHAETSSGADHGLDTIEVVGAIKWFDAGKGFGFIVPDNGMPDVLLHVTCLRRDGYQTAYEGARIVVEALNRPGGLQAFRIVSMDESTARHPAQMPAPRTHVVVEATSGMVRLEVKWFNRIRGFGFLSEGEGAPDIFVHMETLRRFGITELRPGQFVLVRYGNGPKGLMVAEIRPDGWGDAPSSH
;
A
#
# COMPACT_ATOMS: atom_id res chain seq x y z
N MET A 1 19.21 6.48 -35.14
CA MET A 1 18.10 6.98 -35.98
C MET A 1 17.08 5.87 -36.10
N THR A 2 15.77 5.99 -35.93
CA THR A 2 14.83 7.00 -35.44
C THR A 2 13.49 6.23 -35.42
N HIS A 3 12.75 6.29 -34.31
CA HIS A 3 11.29 6.17 -34.12
C HIS A 3 10.48 5.12 -34.91
N ALA A 4 9.57 4.45 -34.19
CA ALA A 4 8.19 4.30 -34.65
C ALA A 4 7.24 4.13 -33.46
N GLU A 5 6.56 5.23 -33.13
CA GLU A 5 5.24 5.24 -32.50
C GLU A 5 4.23 4.47 -33.35
N THR A 6 3.27 3.82 -32.71
CA THR A 6 1.87 3.67 -33.15
C THR A 6 1.14 2.85 -32.08
N SER A 7 -0.14 3.00 -31.74
CA SER A 7 -1.19 4.03 -31.85
C SER A 7 -2.46 3.35 -31.35
N SER A 8 -3.29 4.10 -30.62
CA SER A 8 -4.75 4.01 -30.63
C SER A 8 -5.48 2.88 -29.88
N GLY A 9 -6.13 3.27 -28.78
CA GLY A 9 -7.51 2.88 -28.50
C GLY A 9 -8.34 4.16 -28.33
N ALA A 10 -9.31 4.37 -29.21
CA ALA A 10 -10.19 5.53 -29.23
C ALA A 10 -11.47 5.28 -28.41
N ASP A 11 -12.02 6.34 -27.80
CA ASP A 11 -13.47 6.54 -27.68
C ASP A 11 -13.78 8.05 -27.57
N HIS A 12 -14.56 8.59 -28.51
CA HIS A 12 -15.10 9.96 -28.48
C HIS A 12 -16.41 9.96 -27.67
N GLY A 13 -16.61 10.90 -26.75
CA GLY A 13 -17.97 11.14 -26.25
C GLY A 13 -18.21 12.09 -25.09
N LEU A 14 -17.18 12.57 -24.39
CA LEU A 14 -17.31 13.58 -23.33
C LEU A 14 -16.08 14.49 -23.38
N ASP A 15 -16.25 15.82 -23.35
CA ASP A 15 -15.17 16.82 -23.26
C ASP A 15 -14.42 16.66 -21.94
N THR A 16 -13.54 15.66 -21.90
CA THR A 16 -12.75 15.27 -20.75
C THR A 16 -11.31 15.68 -21.01
N ILE A 17 -10.73 16.44 -20.10
CA ILE A 17 -9.34 16.87 -20.15
C ILE A 17 -8.51 15.99 -19.23
N GLU A 18 -7.35 15.54 -19.69
CA GLU A 18 -6.39 14.87 -18.82
C GLU A 18 -5.76 15.93 -17.90
N VAL A 19 -5.82 15.66 -16.60
CA VAL A 19 -5.31 16.53 -15.55
C VAL A 19 -4.32 15.75 -14.70
N VAL A 20 -3.06 16.20 -14.72
CA VAL A 20 -2.00 15.73 -13.84
C VAL A 20 -1.91 16.69 -12.65
N GLY A 21 -1.87 16.13 -11.43
CA GLY A 21 -1.75 16.92 -10.22
C GLY A 21 -1.37 16.12 -8.99
N ALA A 22 -1.35 16.80 -7.85
CA ALA A 22 -1.17 16.21 -6.53
C ALA A 22 -2.47 16.27 -5.74
N ILE A 23 -2.77 15.21 -4.98
CA ILE A 23 -3.93 15.23 -4.08
C ILE A 23 -3.68 16.26 -2.97
N LYS A 24 -4.51 17.29 -2.92
CA LYS A 24 -4.45 18.33 -1.88
C LYS A 24 -4.91 17.80 -0.55
N TRP A 25 -5.97 17.01 -0.57
CA TRP A 25 -6.53 16.29 0.56
C TRP A 25 -7.64 15.37 0.05
N PHE A 26 -7.90 14.30 0.77
CA PHE A 26 -9.00 13.39 0.48
C PHE A 26 -9.57 12.84 1.79
N ASP A 27 -10.90 12.88 1.91
CA ASP A 27 -11.60 12.34 3.07
C ASP A 27 -12.34 11.06 2.65
N ALA A 28 -11.81 9.91 3.08
CA ALA A 28 -12.40 8.60 2.79
C ALA A 28 -13.73 8.37 3.51
N GLY A 29 -13.97 9.06 4.64
CA GLY A 29 -15.23 8.97 5.39
C GLY A 29 -16.36 9.73 4.70
N LYS A 30 -16.04 10.90 4.12
CA LYS A 30 -16.98 11.70 3.32
C LYS A 30 -17.06 11.27 1.86
N GLY A 31 -16.02 10.60 1.36
CA GLY A 31 -15.95 10.07 0.01
C GLY A 31 -15.60 11.09 -1.08
N PHE A 32 -14.97 12.22 -0.72
CA PHE A 32 -14.53 13.22 -1.68
C PHE A 32 -13.21 13.87 -1.27
N GLY A 33 -12.52 14.44 -2.26
CA GLY A 33 -11.26 15.16 -2.08
C GLY A 33 -11.00 16.11 -3.23
N PHE A 34 -9.84 16.75 -3.19
CA PHE A 34 -9.42 17.73 -4.20
C PHE A 34 -8.02 17.42 -4.68
N ILE A 35 -7.81 17.62 -5.98
CA ILE A 35 -6.52 17.50 -6.65
C ILE A 35 -6.10 18.89 -7.11
N VAL A 36 -4.87 19.26 -6.81
CA VAL A 36 -4.24 20.48 -7.32
C VAL A 36 -3.48 20.11 -8.59
N PRO A 37 -3.93 20.57 -9.76
CA PRO A 37 -3.24 20.29 -11.01
C PRO A 37 -1.93 21.07 -11.15
N ASP A 38 -0.90 20.42 -11.67
CA ASP A 38 0.41 21.06 -11.92
C ASP A 38 0.34 22.11 -13.04
N ASN A 39 -0.67 22.01 -13.90
CA ASN A 39 -0.89 22.88 -15.05
C ASN A 39 -1.50 24.25 -14.68
N GLY A 40 -1.67 24.55 -13.38
CA GLY A 40 -2.25 25.80 -12.88
C GLY A 40 -3.76 25.93 -13.12
N MET A 41 -4.44 24.83 -13.44
CA MET A 41 -5.90 24.75 -13.59
C MET A 41 -6.62 24.84 -12.22
N PRO A 42 -7.94 25.09 -12.18
CA PRO A 42 -8.69 25.06 -10.93
C PRO A 42 -8.64 23.68 -10.25
N ASP A 43 -8.83 23.65 -8.92
CA ASP A 43 -8.82 22.39 -8.15
C ASP A 43 -9.85 21.40 -8.74
N VAL A 44 -9.41 20.17 -8.98
CA VAL A 44 -10.27 19.11 -9.54
C VAL A 44 -10.92 18.34 -8.40
N LEU A 45 -12.25 18.27 -8.42
CA LEU A 45 -13.01 17.49 -7.46
C LEU A 45 -12.81 15.99 -7.72
N LEU A 46 -12.31 15.27 -6.73
CA LEU A 46 -12.09 13.82 -6.76
C LEU A 46 -13.15 13.11 -5.93
N HIS A 47 -13.91 12.21 -6.54
CA HIS A 47 -14.95 11.44 -5.84
C HIS A 47 -14.50 9.99 -5.59
N VAL A 48 -14.83 9.43 -4.43
CA VAL A 48 -14.49 8.05 -4.04
C VAL A 48 -15.04 7.00 -5.01
N THR A 49 -16.14 7.29 -5.69
CA THR A 49 -16.68 6.40 -6.72
C THR A 49 -15.69 6.19 -7.87
N CYS A 50 -14.94 7.22 -8.25
CA CYS A 50 -13.90 7.10 -9.28
C CYS A 50 -12.74 6.23 -8.77
N LEU A 51 -12.31 6.44 -7.52
CA LEU A 51 -11.29 5.61 -6.89
C LEU A 51 -11.71 4.13 -6.86
N ARG A 52 -12.90 3.83 -6.33
CA ARG A 52 -13.38 2.45 -6.22
C ARG A 52 -13.53 1.78 -7.58
N ARG A 53 -13.94 2.53 -8.61
CA ARG A 53 -14.09 2.01 -9.98
C ARG A 53 -12.77 1.51 -10.54
N ASP A 54 -11.68 2.23 -10.26
CA ASP A 54 -10.33 1.89 -10.69
C ASP A 54 -9.56 1.04 -9.64
N GLY A 55 -10.23 0.59 -8.57
CA GLY A 55 -9.66 -0.32 -7.56
C GLY A 55 -8.96 0.35 -6.38
N TYR A 56 -8.97 1.68 -6.30
CA TYR A 56 -8.38 2.45 -5.21
C TYR A 56 -9.38 2.64 -4.07
N GLN A 57 -8.90 2.52 -2.83
CA GLN A 57 -9.74 2.69 -1.63
C GLN A 57 -9.61 4.07 -1.00
N THR A 58 -8.46 4.73 -1.18
CA THR A 58 -8.19 6.05 -0.64
C THR A 58 -7.15 6.77 -1.49
N ALA A 59 -7.17 8.10 -1.45
CA ALA A 59 -6.13 8.96 -1.98
C ALA A 59 -5.35 9.55 -0.80
N TYR A 60 -4.01 9.51 -0.86
CA TYR A 60 -3.16 10.14 0.13
C TYR A 60 -2.80 11.56 -0.32
N GLU A 61 -2.82 12.52 0.62
CA GLU A 61 -2.32 13.87 0.36
C GLU A 61 -0.88 13.83 -0.17
N GLY A 62 -0.59 14.64 -1.18
CA GLY A 62 0.70 14.70 -1.87
C GLY A 62 0.97 13.56 -2.84
N ALA A 63 0.09 12.56 -2.95
CA ALA A 63 0.21 11.53 -3.98
C ALA A 63 -0.06 12.13 -5.37
N ARG A 64 0.75 11.71 -6.34
CA ARG A 64 0.64 12.18 -7.72
C ARG A 64 -0.45 11.38 -8.42
N ILE A 65 -1.38 12.08 -9.05
CA ILE A 65 -2.52 11.46 -9.70
C ILE A 65 -2.74 12.06 -11.09
N VAL A 66 -3.09 11.20 -12.03
CA VAL A 66 -3.50 11.55 -13.39
C VAL A 66 -4.96 11.13 -13.52
N VAL A 67 -5.83 12.11 -13.71
CA VAL A 67 -7.27 11.90 -13.86
C VAL A 67 -7.77 12.55 -15.14
N GLU A 68 -8.77 11.94 -15.74
CA GLU A 68 -9.60 12.57 -16.76
C GLU A 68 -10.67 13.40 -16.04
N ALA A 69 -10.60 14.72 -16.15
CA ALA A 69 -11.56 15.65 -15.58
C ALA A 69 -12.51 16.22 -16.64
N LEU A 70 -13.80 16.31 -16.32
CA LEU A 70 -14.79 16.98 -17.16
C LEU A 70 -14.88 18.45 -16.77
N ASN A 71 -14.89 19.34 -17.76
CA ASN A 71 -15.19 20.74 -17.54
C ASN A 71 -16.71 20.93 -17.43
N ARG A 72 -17.21 21.08 -16.20
CA ARG A 72 -18.63 21.35 -15.92
C ARG A 72 -18.77 22.84 -15.56
N PRO A 73 -19.96 23.45 -15.73
CA PRO A 73 -20.21 24.85 -15.33
C PRO A 73 -20.02 25.15 -13.82
N GLY A 74 -19.67 24.14 -13.00
CA GLY A 74 -19.33 24.26 -11.58
C GLY A 74 -17.87 23.92 -11.24
N GLY A 75 -16.98 23.75 -12.23
CA GLY A 75 -15.57 23.43 -12.04
C GLY A 75 -15.14 22.11 -12.67
N LEU A 76 -13.86 21.77 -12.50
CA LEU A 76 -13.29 20.53 -13.00
C LEU A 76 -13.65 19.37 -12.06
N GLN A 77 -14.23 18.31 -12.62
CA GLN A 77 -14.60 17.12 -11.88
C GLN A 77 -13.90 15.89 -12.45
N ALA A 78 -13.18 15.15 -11.61
CA ALA A 78 -12.58 13.88 -12.00
C ALA A 78 -13.70 12.89 -12.39
N PHE A 79 -13.63 12.40 -13.63
CA PHE A 79 -14.54 11.43 -14.21
C PHE A 79 -13.95 10.02 -14.18
N ARG A 80 -12.64 9.91 -14.43
CA ARG A 80 -11.91 8.65 -14.43
C ARG A 80 -10.49 8.85 -13.95
N ILE A 81 -9.94 7.85 -13.26
CA ILE A 81 -8.53 7.84 -12.90
C ILE A 81 -7.78 7.16 -14.03
N VAL A 82 -6.91 7.91 -14.72
CA VAL A 82 -6.06 7.36 -15.80
C VAL A 82 -4.92 6.57 -15.18
N SER A 83 -4.30 7.14 -14.15
CA SER A 83 -3.26 6.49 -13.37
C SER A 83 -3.09 7.23 -12.05
N MET A 84 -2.99 6.51 -10.94
CA MET A 84 -2.63 7.10 -9.65
C MET A 84 -1.27 6.56 -9.25
N ASP A 85 -0.28 7.44 -9.20
CA ASP A 85 1.04 7.12 -8.69
C ASP A 85 1.04 7.31 -7.17
N GLU A 86 0.64 6.25 -6.47
CA GLU A 86 0.90 6.12 -5.03
C GLU A 86 2.41 5.93 -4.72
N SER A 87 3.27 5.90 -5.75
CA SER A 87 4.71 5.75 -5.59
C SER A 87 5.37 6.97 -4.93
N THR A 88 4.76 8.16 -5.02
CA THR A 88 5.19 9.34 -4.23
C THR A 88 4.69 9.28 -2.78
N ALA A 89 3.71 8.42 -2.48
CA ALA A 89 3.31 8.04 -1.13
C ALA A 89 3.87 6.66 -0.73
N ARG A 90 5.21 6.53 -0.69
CA ARG A 90 5.96 5.39 -0.10
C ARG A 90 5.20 4.04 -0.09
N HIS A 91 4.78 3.51 -1.24
CA HIS A 91 4.24 2.16 -1.30
C HIS A 91 5.36 1.15 -1.63
N PRO A 92 5.67 0.18 -0.77
CA PRO A 92 6.77 -0.79 -0.94
C PRO A 92 6.52 -1.86 -2.02
N ALA A 93 5.49 -1.73 -2.85
CA ALA A 93 5.06 -2.77 -3.79
C ALA A 93 5.58 -2.60 -5.23
N GLN A 94 6.31 -1.52 -5.55
CA GLN A 94 6.90 -1.31 -6.88
C GLN A 94 8.43 -1.30 -6.88
N MET A 95 9.05 -2.17 -6.07
CA MET A 95 10.42 -2.58 -6.38
C MET A 95 10.34 -3.78 -7.33
N PRO A 96 10.75 -3.65 -8.61
CA PRO A 96 10.96 -4.82 -9.46
C PRO A 96 12.00 -5.68 -8.75
N ALA A 97 11.67 -6.96 -8.53
CA ALA A 97 12.46 -7.89 -7.73
C ALA A 97 13.98 -7.66 -7.92
N PRO A 98 14.71 -7.10 -6.94
CA PRO A 98 16.08 -7.50 -6.80
C PRO A 98 15.99 -8.96 -6.39
N ARG A 99 16.65 -9.82 -7.16
CA ARG A 99 16.91 -11.23 -6.82
C ARG A 99 17.81 -11.32 -5.59
N THR A 100 17.39 -10.74 -4.48
CA THR A 100 18.07 -10.83 -3.21
C THR A 100 17.10 -11.61 -2.34
N HIS A 101 17.29 -12.92 -2.32
CA HIS A 101 17.13 -13.62 -1.06
C HIS A 101 17.93 -12.81 -0.03
N VAL A 102 17.29 -11.90 0.69
CA VAL A 102 17.88 -11.33 1.89
C VAL A 102 17.81 -12.47 2.89
N VAL A 103 18.83 -13.33 2.84
CA VAL A 103 19.10 -14.29 3.89
C VAL A 103 19.57 -13.44 5.06
N VAL A 104 18.63 -12.97 5.88
CA VAL A 104 18.98 -12.34 7.14
C VAL A 104 19.60 -13.43 7.99
N GLU A 105 20.92 -13.38 8.22
CA GLU A 105 21.56 -14.20 9.25
C GLU A 105 20.87 -13.87 10.58
N ALA A 106 20.08 -14.81 11.08
CA ALA A 106 19.37 -14.65 12.33
C ALA A 106 20.38 -14.54 13.48
N THR A 107 20.67 -13.29 13.85
CA THR A 107 21.55 -12.95 14.99
C THR A 107 20.87 -13.29 16.31
N SER A 108 19.55 -13.42 16.32
CA SER A 108 18.75 -13.87 17.47
C SER A 108 18.38 -15.36 17.38
N GLY A 109 18.21 -15.97 18.56
CA GLY A 109 17.54 -17.28 18.69
C GLY A 109 16.07 -17.19 18.31
N MET A 110 15.35 -18.32 18.30
CA MET A 110 13.88 -18.28 18.24
C MET A 110 13.38 -17.61 19.51
N VAL A 111 12.79 -16.42 19.37
CA VAL A 111 12.16 -15.69 20.46
C VAL A 111 10.65 -15.67 20.26
N ARG A 112 9.91 -15.67 21.36
CA ARG A 112 8.46 -15.52 21.34
C ARG A 112 8.13 -14.04 21.41
N LEU A 113 7.57 -13.51 20.33
CA LEU A 113 7.13 -12.12 20.25
C LEU A 113 5.62 -12.03 20.19
N GLU A 114 5.07 -10.97 20.79
CA GLU A 114 3.69 -10.57 20.62
C GLU A 114 3.53 -9.71 19.37
N VAL A 115 2.49 -9.97 18.59
CA VAL A 115 2.06 -9.11 17.50
C VAL A 115 1.48 -7.84 18.09
N LYS A 116 2.25 -6.75 18.10
CA LYS A 116 1.77 -5.45 18.54
C LYS A 116 0.63 -4.96 17.65
N TRP A 117 0.82 -5.09 16.34
CA TRP A 117 -0.23 -4.86 15.35
C TRP A 117 0.18 -5.43 14.00
N PHE A 118 -0.82 -5.80 13.20
CA PHE A 118 -0.63 -6.23 11.83
C PHE A 118 -1.72 -5.61 10.95
N ASN A 119 -1.30 -5.00 9.84
CA ASN A 119 -2.22 -4.45 8.88
C ASN A 119 -2.19 -5.31 7.61
N ARG A 120 -3.20 -6.17 7.47
CA ARG A 120 -3.36 -7.05 6.30
C ARG A 120 -3.56 -6.29 4.99
N ILE A 121 -4.12 -5.08 5.05
CA ILE A 121 -4.34 -4.23 3.87
C ILE A 121 -3.00 -3.67 3.39
N ARG A 122 -2.14 -3.27 4.33
CA ARG A 122 -0.79 -2.78 4.02
C ARG A 122 0.25 -3.90 3.82
N GLY A 123 -0.07 -5.13 4.22
CA GLY A 123 0.82 -6.28 4.05
C GLY A 123 2.00 -6.32 5.01
N PHE A 124 1.95 -5.60 6.14
CA PHE A 124 3.03 -5.63 7.15
C PHE A 124 2.52 -5.37 8.56
N GLY A 125 3.36 -5.68 9.55
CA GLY A 125 3.10 -5.41 10.96
C GLY A 125 4.38 -5.31 11.76
N PHE A 126 4.20 -5.19 13.08
CA PHE A 126 5.28 -5.14 14.04
C PHE A 126 5.03 -6.13 15.17
N LEU A 127 6.12 -6.76 15.58
CA LEU A 127 6.18 -7.67 16.69
C LEU A 127 7.01 -7.03 17.80
N SER A 128 6.65 -7.24 19.05
CA SER A 128 7.42 -6.79 20.20
C SER A 128 7.58 -7.92 21.20
N GLU A 129 8.69 -7.97 21.91
CA GLU A 129 8.92 -8.97 22.97
C GLU A 129 8.21 -8.58 24.28
N GLY A 130 7.75 -7.34 24.39
CA GLY A 130 7.11 -6.80 25.59
C GLY A 130 7.41 -5.33 25.80
N GLU A 131 7.05 -4.79 26.97
CA GLU A 131 7.27 -3.39 27.33
C GLU A 131 8.77 -3.10 27.45
N GLY A 132 9.31 -2.29 26.54
CA GLY A 132 10.73 -1.90 26.49
C GLY A 132 11.59 -2.65 25.48
N ALA A 133 11.04 -3.65 24.77
CA ALA A 133 11.74 -4.35 23.70
C ALA A 133 11.68 -3.59 22.36
N PRO A 134 12.67 -3.75 21.47
CA PRO A 134 12.65 -3.12 20.16
C PRO A 134 11.54 -3.71 19.28
N ASP A 135 10.87 -2.87 18.48
CA ASP A 135 9.86 -3.32 17.53
C ASP A 135 10.54 -4.06 16.36
N ILE A 136 10.18 -5.32 16.15
CA ILE A 136 10.64 -6.16 15.05
C ILE A 136 9.65 -6.09 13.89
N PHE A 137 10.16 -5.74 12.72
CA PHE A 137 9.36 -5.60 11.50
C PHE A 137 9.05 -6.96 10.87
N VAL A 138 7.77 -7.20 10.54
CA VAL A 138 7.30 -8.40 9.83
C VAL A 138 6.54 -8.05 8.56
N HIS A 139 6.85 -8.75 7.46
CA HIS A 139 6.20 -8.59 6.17
C HIS A 139 5.23 -9.76 5.87
N MET A 140 4.15 -9.50 5.14
CA MET A 140 3.19 -10.53 4.71
C MET A 140 3.84 -11.57 3.80
N GLU A 141 4.87 -11.20 3.05
CA GLU A 141 5.62 -12.16 2.24
C GLU A 141 6.34 -13.21 3.09
N THR A 142 6.94 -12.79 4.21
CA THR A 142 7.53 -13.70 5.20
C THR A 142 6.46 -14.62 5.76
N LEU A 143 5.30 -14.08 6.16
CA LEU A 143 4.17 -14.89 6.64
C LEU A 143 3.76 -15.97 5.62
N ARG A 144 3.51 -15.57 4.37
CA ARG A 144 3.10 -16.47 3.29
C ARG A 144 4.14 -17.54 2.99
N ARG A 145 5.44 -17.20 3.03
CA ARG A 145 6.54 -18.16 2.85
C ARG A 145 6.53 -19.26 3.90
N PHE A 146 6.15 -18.93 5.14
CA PHE A 146 6.06 -19.88 6.25
C PHE A 146 4.64 -20.42 6.49
N GLY A 147 3.71 -20.20 5.55
CA GLY A 147 2.35 -20.74 5.61
C GLY A 147 1.38 -20.00 6.53
N ILE A 148 1.72 -18.79 6.97
CA ILE A 148 0.88 -17.94 7.81
C ILE A 148 0.11 -16.96 6.93
N THR A 149 -1.21 -16.95 7.06
CA THR A 149 -2.10 -16.11 6.24
C THR A 149 -2.45 -14.79 6.91
N GLU A 150 -2.49 -14.77 8.24
CA GLU A 150 -2.82 -13.58 9.03
C GLU A 150 -2.14 -13.62 10.40
N LEU A 151 -1.95 -12.43 10.98
CA LEU A 151 -1.55 -12.23 12.37
C LEU A 151 -2.59 -11.35 13.07
N ARG A 152 -2.92 -11.70 14.31
CA ARG A 152 -3.83 -10.91 15.15
C ARG A 152 -3.05 -10.09 16.17
N PRO A 153 -3.43 -8.84 16.45
CA PRO A 153 -2.81 -8.09 17.53
C PRO A 153 -3.00 -8.83 18.87
N GLY A 154 -1.95 -8.88 19.71
CA GLY A 154 -1.90 -9.67 20.94
C GLY A 154 -1.61 -11.16 20.73
N GLN A 155 -1.46 -11.63 19.49
CA GLN A 155 -1.07 -13.02 19.20
C GLN A 155 0.43 -13.21 19.45
N PHE A 156 0.80 -14.33 20.07
CA PHE A 156 2.21 -14.70 20.19
C PHE A 156 2.67 -15.53 18.99
N VAL A 157 3.87 -15.24 18.50
CA VAL A 157 4.53 -15.96 17.41
C VAL A 157 5.99 -16.17 17.74
N LEU A 158 6.50 -17.34 17.36
CA LEU A 158 7.92 -17.65 17.46
C LEU A 158 8.61 -17.08 16.23
N VAL A 159 9.50 -16.11 16.40
CA VAL A 159 10.27 -15.55 15.30
C VAL A 159 11.76 -15.59 15.54
N ARG A 160 12.51 -15.64 14.45
CA ARG A 160 13.91 -15.27 14.44
C ARG A 160 14.03 -13.96 13.70
N TYR A 161 14.73 -13.01 14.27
CA TYR A 161 14.99 -11.72 13.65
C TYR A 161 16.48 -11.47 13.48
N GLY A 162 16.84 -10.60 12.55
CA GLY A 162 18.21 -10.14 12.39
C GLY A 162 18.25 -8.74 11.82
N ASN A 163 19.46 -8.29 11.49
CA ASN A 163 19.67 -6.92 11.04
C ASN A 163 19.24 -6.76 9.57
N GLY A 164 18.12 -6.07 9.35
CA GLY A 164 17.60 -5.76 8.02
C GLY A 164 17.83 -4.31 7.61
N PRO A 165 17.49 -3.95 6.36
CA PRO A 165 17.65 -2.58 5.84
C PRO A 165 16.74 -1.55 6.51
N LYS A 166 15.72 -1.98 7.27
CA LYS A 166 14.75 -1.13 7.99
C LYS A 166 14.78 -1.35 9.50
N GLY A 167 15.86 -1.91 10.04
CA GLY A 167 15.98 -2.31 11.45
C GLY A 167 15.82 -3.83 11.64
N LEU A 168 15.42 -4.26 12.84
CA LEU A 168 15.22 -5.68 13.14
C LEU A 168 14.10 -6.24 12.26
N MET A 169 14.42 -7.22 11.44
CA MET A 169 13.48 -7.85 10.50
C MET A 169 13.33 -9.32 10.81
N VAL A 170 12.10 -9.81 10.74
CA VAL A 170 11.79 -11.24 10.85
C VAL A 170 12.42 -12.01 9.68
N ALA A 171 13.35 -12.91 10.01
CA ALA A 171 13.97 -13.87 9.11
C ALA A 171 13.14 -15.16 9.01
N GLU A 172 12.59 -15.61 10.13
CA GLU A 172 11.77 -16.82 10.24
C GLU A 172 10.61 -16.58 11.20
N ILE A 173 9.43 -17.12 10.89
CA ILE A 173 8.24 -17.01 11.74
C ILE A 173 7.47 -18.33 11.78
N ARG A 174 7.00 -18.67 12.99
CA ARG A 174 6.18 -19.82 13.29
C ARG A 174 5.05 -19.42 14.24
N PRO A 175 3.81 -19.91 14.04
CA PRO A 175 2.75 -19.71 15.01
C PRO A 175 3.09 -20.42 16.33
N ASP A 176 2.78 -19.78 17.47
CA ASP A 176 2.96 -20.31 18.85
C ASP A 176 1.95 -21.42 19.22
N GLY A 177 1.62 -22.29 18.26
CA GLY A 177 0.48 -23.20 18.39
C GLY A 177 0.38 -24.26 17.31
N TRP A 178 1.48 -24.69 16.69
CA TRP A 178 1.52 -25.86 15.79
C TRP A 178 1.32 -27.18 16.57
N GLY A 179 0.25 -27.26 17.36
CA GLY A 179 -0.06 -28.39 18.23
C GLY A 179 -1.48 -28.42 18.78
N ASP A 180 -2.27 -27.34 18.67
CA ASP A 180 -3.66 -27.38 19.11
C ASP A 180 -4.59 -26.76 18.06
N ALA A 181 -5.32 -27.63 17.37
CA ALA A 181 -6.48 -27.28 16.56
C ALA A 181 -7.71 -27.92 17.22
N PRO A 182 -8.93 -27.50 16.85
CA PRO A 182 -9.53 -26.17 16.92
C PRO A 182 -10.66 -26.17 17.97
N SER A 183 -11.13 -25.02 18.43
CA SER A 183 -12.43 -24.96 19.12
C SER A 183 -13.38 -24.06 18.34
N SER A 184 -14.25 -24.71 17.57
CA SER A 184 -15.54 -24.17 17.16
C SER A 184 -16.40 -23.87 18.39
N HIS A 185 -17.07 -22.73 18.38
CA HIS A 185 -18.41 -22.56 18.93
C HIS A 185 -19.15 -21.46 18.18
#